data_AF-A0A800AJ33-F1
#
_entry.id   AF-A0A800AJ33-F1
#
_cell.length_a   1.000
_cell.length_b   1.000
_cell.length_c   1.000
_cell.angle_alpha   90.00
_cell.angle_beta   90.00
_cell.angle_gamma   90.00
#
_symmetry.space_group_name_H-M   'P 1'
#
loop_
_entity.id
_entity.type
_entity.pdbx_description
1 polymer ?
#
loop_
_entity_poly.entity_id
_entity_poly.type
_entity_poly.pdbx_seq_one_letter_code
_entity_poly.pdbx_strand_id
1 'polypeptide(L)' 'MKGSRPPSQTEIESVARCFWDDYTQRHLALFMLGVSVGGRISELLALNIGDVYQNN' A
#
# COMPACT_ATOMS: atom_id res chain seq x y z
N MET A 1 -1.80 15.05 9.16
CA MET A 1 -2.45 16.07 8.32
C MET A 1 -3.80 16.40 8.94
N LYS A 2 -4.01 17.62 9.46
CA LYS A 2 -5.33 18.04 9.96
C LYS A 2 -6.34 17.93 8.81
N GLY A 3 -7.46 17.24 9.03
CA GLY A 3 -8.52 17.06 8.02
C GLY A 3 -8.34 15.87 7.05
N SER A 4 -7.28 15.07 7.19
CA SER A 4 -7.14 13.83 6.43
C SER A 4 -8.09 12.77 6.99
N ARG A 5 -9.06 12.32 6.19
CA ARG A 5 -9.85 11.12 6.50
C ARG A 5 -9.20 9.88 5.86
N PRO A 6 -9.42 8.69 6.41
CA PRO A 6 -9.12 7.45 5.70
C PRO A 6 -9.88 7.40 4.36
N PRO A 7 -9.26 6.88 3.28
CA PRO A 7 -9.96 6.64 2.02
C PRO A 7 -11.05 5.57 2.22
N SER A 8 -12.13 5.66 1.44
CA SER A 8 -13.14 4.61 1.39
C SER A 8 -12.64 3.42 0.59
N GLN A 9 -13.27 2.26 0.79
CA GLN A 9 -12.99 1.05 0.00
C GLN A 9 -13.06 1.32 -1.52
N THR A 10 -14.04 2.08 -1.97
CA THR A 10 -14.22 2.46 -3.38
C THR A 10 -13.09 3.35 -3.91
N GLU A 11 -12.56 4.26 -3.09
CA GLU A 11 -11.41 5.08 -3.45
C GLU A 11 -10.14 4.24 -3.55
N ILE A 12 -9.94 3.31 -2.61
CA ILE A 12 -8.81 2.36 -2.63
C ILE A 12 -8.84 1.53 -3.91
N GLU A 13 -9.99 0.93 -4.25
CA GLU A 13 -10.15 0.15 -5.47
C GLU A 13 -9.92 0.97 -6.75
N SER A 14 -10.36 2.23 -6.75
CA SER A 14 -10.16 3.13 -7.89
C SER A 14 -8.68 3.42 -8.11
N VAL A 15 -7.93 3.71 -7.04
CA VAL A 15 -6.49 3.95 -7.11
C VAL A 15 -5.73 2.68 -7.51
N ALA A 16 -6.12 1.52 -6.98
CA ALA A 16 -5.50 0.24 -7.32
C ALA A 16 -5.55 -0.07 -8.83
N ARG A 17 -6.61 0.35 -9.53
CA ARG A 17 -6.76 0.17 -10.98
C ARG A 17 -5.93 1.15 -11.81
N CYS A 18 -5.36 2.18 -11.21
CA CYS A 18 -4.52 3.17 -11.89
C CYS A 18 -3.06 2.72 -12.06
N PHE A 19 -2.66 1.59 -11.50
CA PHE A 19 -1.33 1.00 -11.72
C PHE A 19 -1.34 0.14 -12.98
N TRP A 20 -0.54 0.51 -13.99
CA TRP A 20 -0.51 -0.16 -15.30
C TRP A 20 0.89 -0.27 -15.93
N ASP A 21 1.95 0.02 -15.17
CA ASP A 21 3.34 -0.04 -15.65
C ASP A 21 4.00 -1.41 -15.42
N ASP A 22 5.26 -1.55 -15.84
CA ASP A 22 6.07 -2.77 -15.67
C ASP A 22 6.20 -3.21 -14.20
N TYR A 23 5.92 -2.31 -13.26
CA TYR A 23 6.02 -2.54 -11.82
C TYR A 23 4.64 -2.60 -11.15
N THR A 24 3.56 -2.80 -11.91
CA THR A 24 2.18 -2.80 -11.42
C THR A 24 2.01 -3.63 -10.15
N GLN A 25 2.55 -4.85 -10.10
CA GLN A 25 2.40 -5.73 -8.93
C GLN A 25 3.09 -5.15 -7.68
N ARG A 26 4.27 -4.53 -7.85
CA ARG A 26 4.98 -3.87 -6.75
C ARG A 26 4.22 -2.65 -6.26
N HIS A 27 3.72 -1.82 -7.18
CA HIS A 27 2.95 -0.62 -6.84
C HIS A 27 1.65 -0.97 -6.12
N LEU A 28 0.94 -1.98 -6.63
CA LEU A 28 -0.26 -2.50 -6.00
C LEU A 28 0.03 -3.06 -4.61
N ALA A 29 1.07 -3.88 -4.46
CA ALA A 29 1.43 -4.46 -3.15
C ALA A 29 1.79 -3.38 -2.12
N LEU A 30 2.63 -2.40 -2.48
CA LEU A 30 3.02 -1.30 -1.59
C LEU A 30 1.81 -0.43 -1.22
N PHE A 31 0.94 -0.13 -2.18
CA PHE A 31 -0.27 0.63 -1.94
C PHE A 31 -1.21 -0.10 -0.97
N MET A 32 -1.49 -1.38 -1.22
CA MET A 32 -2.36 -2.18 -0.38
C MET A 32 -1.79 -2.36 1.02
N LEU A 33 -0.48 -2.65 1.15
CA LEU A 33 0.18 -2.69 2.45
C LEU A 33 0.04 -1.36 3.20
N GLY A 34 0.36 -0.24 2.54
CA GLY A 34 0.27 1.09 3.17
C GLY A 34 -1.14 1.44 3.65
N VAL A 35 -2.16 1.13 2.86
CA VAL A 35 -3.57 1.33 3.24
C VAL A 35 -3.99 0.41 4.40
N SER A 36 -3.53 -0.84 4.42
CA SER A 36 -3.92 -1.82 5.44
C SER A 36 -3.23 -1.62 6.78
N VAL A 37 -1.94 -1.28 6.80
CA VAL A 37 -1.17 -1.11 8.05
C VAL A 37 -1.06 0.34 8.52
N GLY A 38 -1.38 1.32 7.67
CA GLY A 38 -1.22 2.75 8.00
C GLY A 38 0.25 3.18 8.13
N GLY A 39 1.17 2.42 7.55
CA GLY A 39 2.61 2.66 7.61
C GLY A 39 3.02 3.92 6.85
N ARG A 40 4.13 4.54 7.27
CA ARG A 40 4.70 5.69 6.54
C ARG A 40 5.30 5.20 5.22
N ILE A 41 5.24 6.05 4.19
CA ILE A 41 5.86 5.76 2.89
C ILE A 41 7.34 5.39 3.06
N SER A 42 8.07 6.08 3.94
CA SER A 42 9.47 5.77 4.24
C SER A 42 9.70 4.37 4.83
N GLU A 43 8.76 3.86 5.63
CA GLU A 43 8.83 2.53 6.24
C GLU A 43 8.53 1.45 5.19
N LEU A 44 7.51 1.67 4.35
CA LEU A 44 7.15 0.77 3.26
C LEU A 44 8.28 0.61 2.24
N LEU A 45 8.97 1.70 1.91
CA LEU A 45 10.11 1.67 0.97
C LEU A 45 11.36 1.01 1.56
N ALA A 46 11.45 0.89 2.87
CA ALA A 46 12.57 0.28 3.57
C ALA A 46 12.37 -1.21 3.90
N LEU A 47 11.24 -1.81 3.49
CA LEU A 47 10.93 -3.21 3.71
C LEU A 47 11.96 -4.14 3.05
N ASN A 48 12.46 -5.10 3.82
CA ASN A 48 13.36 -6.15 3.39
C ASN A 48 12.69 -7.53 3.48
N ILE A 49 13.28 -8.50 2.77
CA ILE A 49 12.92 -9.90 2.94
C ILE A 49 13.21 -10.30 4.39
N GLY A 50 12.20 -10.78 5.10
CA GLY A 50 12.25 -11.11 6.54
C GLY A 50 11.40 -10.20 7.42
N ASP A 51 11.05 -9.00 6.96
CA ASP A 51 10.16 -8.08 7.70
C ASP A 51 8.69 -8.51 7.62
N VAL A 52 8.34 -9.34 6.64
CA VAL A 52 6.98 -9.86 6.43
C VAL A 52 6.94 -11.34 6.81
N TYR A 53 6.05 -11.67 7.75
CA TYR A 53 5.78 -13.04 8.16
C TYR A 53 4.36 -13.44 7.76
N GLN A 54 4.24 -14.53 7.01
CA GLN A 54 2.96 -15.15 6.70
C GLN A 54 2.66 -16.20 7.77
N ASN A 55 1.60 -15.97 8.56
CA ASN A 55 1.14 -16.95 9.53
C ASN A 55 0.44 -18.08 8.77
N ASN A 56 1.07 -19.26 8.74
CA ASN A 56 0.49 -20.49 8.17
C ASN A 56 -0.62 -21.04 9.05
#